data_AF-A0A8J8W9N0-F1
#
_entry.id   AF-A0A8J8W9N0-F1
#
_cell.length_a   1.000
_cell.length_b   1.000
_cell.length_c   1.000
_cell.angle_alpha   90.00
_cell.angle_beta   90.00
_cell.angle_gamma   90.00
#
_symmetry.space_group_name_H-M   'P 1'
#
loop_
_entity.id
_entity.type
_entity.pdbx_description
1 polymer ?
#
loop_
_entity_poly.entity_id
_entity_poly.type
_entity_poly.pdbx_seq_one_letter_code
_entity_poly.pdbx_strand_id
1 'polypeptide(L)'
;MNPSLDELVTRRASLRTKYDEAVSKLLKALDSHPKPTYSRDDLTKLRITLATFNPGVPSFGTSLFEPMSREKLAGFSLKMSEQSQNTQNLHNRYDELYNRLPDQAGVVGYRQPNGREADIFYRNLESTSSYLGRLYKGSYKRTRRSHEFLTDTSKWTQLADGNPFEELPVGFLGGYSPNAQIPRWYVEANYEWQDNPRDPSTIRPHMMLVVRTGAIAVVGELLFCELACIAQVIKNRLQQEDFTRTSLFPVLLLLLCGPRHGRIVQAKYNKSGILKVRTSQIYTFERMVSAPWDLFLRYYVCYPHDGPDMEFASDEEEPEVSVVPPPASQYVSHESSSRRVLRNRRDKNPSTQKFKHASPKTPKAGKENVSRGIDEYE
;
A
#
# COMPACT_ATOMS: atom_id res chain seq x y z
N MET A 1 -40.13 0.49 -5.68
CA MET A 1 -40.15 1.24 -6.96
C MET A 1 -38.72 1.66 -7.25
N ASN A 2 -38.23 1.43 -8.47
CA ASN A 2 -36.91 1.94 -8.86
C ASN A 2 -37.02 3.47 -9.05
N PRO A 3 -36.10 4.28 -8.52
CA PRO A 3 -36.14 5.73 -8.66
C PRO A 3 -36.02 6.15 -10.13
N SER A 4 -36.60 7.30 -10.47
CA SER A 4 -36.48 7.86 -11.82
C SER A 4 -35.04 8.32 -12.11
N LEU A 5 -34.69 8.49 -13.40
CA LEU A 5 -33.35 8.96 -13.79
C LEU A 5 -33.07 10.37 -13.22
N ASP A 6 -34.07 11.24 -13.24
CA ASP A 6 -33.95 12.61 -12.71
C ASP A 6 -33.74 12.60 -11.20
N GLU A 7 -34.48 11.76 -10.47
CA GLU A 7 -34.27 11.56 -9.03
C GLU A 7 -32.85 11.09 -8.70
N LEU A 8 -32.30 10.16 -9.49
CA LEU A 8 -30.93 9.69 -9.32
C LEU A 8 -29.91 10.80 -9.59
N VAL A 9 -30.10 11.61 -10.63
CA VAL A 9 -29.21 12.74 -10.95
C VAL A 9 -29.23 13.77 -9.82
N THR A 10 -30.40 14.19 -9.35
CA THR A 10 -30.54 15.14 -8.24
C THR A 10 -29.93 14.59 -6.95
N ARG A 11 -30.18 13.31 -6.65
CA ARG A 11 -29.62 12.65 -5.45
C ARG A 11 -28.09 12.61 -5.49
N ARG A 12 -27.50 12.26 -6.64
CA ARG A 12 -26.04 12.25 -6.83
C ARG A 12 -25.43 13.62 -6.68
N ALA A 13 -26.02 14.65 -7.29
CA ALA A 13 -25.56 16.03 -7.13
C ALA A 13 -25.56 16.45 -5.65
N SER A 14 -26.65 16.17 -4.93
CA SER A 14 -26.75 16.46 -3.48
C SER A 14 -25.67 15.74 -2.66
N LEU A 15 -25.43 14.44 -2.93
CA LEU A 15 -24.39 13.68 -2.25
C LEU A 15 -22.99 14.21 -2.56
N ARG A 16 -22.70 14.54 -3.82
CA ARG A 16 -21.41 15.12 -4.23
C ARG A 16 -21.12 16.42 -3.49
N THR A 17 -22.08 17.35 -3.42
CA THR A 17 -21.93 18.59 -2.64
C THR A 17 -21.64 18.30 -1.17
N LYS A 18 -22.38 17.36 -0.57
CA LYS A 18 -22.17 16.95 0.83
C LYS A 18 -20.78 16.37 1.05
N TYR A 19 -20.31 15.51 0.15
CA TYR A 19 -18.99 14.87 0.25
C TYR A 19 -17.87 15.87 0.04
N ASP A 20 -18.05 16.82 -0.89
CA ASP A 20 -17.09 17.89 -1.14
C ASP A 20 -16.90 18.78 0.10
N GLU A 21 -18.01 19.17 0.74
CA GLU A 21 -17.96 19.93 1.99
C GLU A 21 -17.28 19.12 3.11
N ALA A 22 -17.66 17.85 3.28
CA ALA A 22 -17.11 16.98 4.33
C ALA A 22 -15.61 16.75 4.15
N VAL A 23 -15.16 16.40 2.95
CA VAL A 23 -13.75 16.13 2.66
C VAL A 23 -12.90 17.40 2.73
N SER A 24 -13.44 18.55 2.33
CA SER A 24 -12.74 19.84 2.45
C SER A 24 -12.52 20.23 3.92
N LYS A 25 -13.53 20.02 4.78
CA LYS A 25 -13.40 20.21 6.23
C LYS A 25 -12.37 19.26 6.84
N LEU A 26 -12.38 17.99 6.42
CA LEU A 26 -11.41 16.98 6.86
C LEU A 26 -9.99 17.39 6.48
N LEU A 27 -9.73 17.71 5.21
CA LEU A 27 -8.41 18.14 4.73
C LEU A 27 -7.91 19.36 5.50
N LYS A 28 -8.76 20.36 5.72
CA LYS A 28 -8.43 21.54 6.53
C LYS A 28 -8.07 21.17 7.98
N ALA A 29 -8.80 20.23 8.59
CA ALA A 29 -8.53 19.77 9.95
C ALA A 29 -7.19 19.02 10.05
N LEU A 30 -6.87 18.18 9.06
CA LEU A 30 -5.59 17.48 8.97
C LEU A 30 -4.42 18.45 8.82
N ASP A 31 -4.60 19.49 7.99
CA ASP A 31 -3.58 20.52 7.76
C ASP A 31 -3.36 21.40 9.02
N SER A 32 -4.45 21.79 9.69
CA SER A 32 -4.37 22.69 10.85
C SER A 32 -3.87 22.01 12.13
N HIS A 33 -4.24 20.75 12.35
CA HIS A 33 -3.93 20.02 13.58
C HIS A 33 -3.46 18.59 13.28
N PRO A 34 -2.31 18.44 12.61
CA PRO A 34 -1.79 17.14 12.19
C PRO A 34 -1.40 16.30 13.41
N LYS A 35 -1.91 15.06 13.48
CA LYS A 35 -1.54 14.07 14.50
C LYS A 35 -0.88 12.86 13.84
N PRO A 36 0.12 12.23 14.49
CA PRO A 36 0.72 10.99 13.97
C PRO A 36 -0.30 9.88 13.74
N THR A 37 -1.18 9.68 14.71
CA THR A 37 -2.29 8.74 14.64
C THR A 37 -3.58 9.40 15.14
N TYR A 38 -4.71 8.84 14.70
CA TYR A 38 -6.05 9.27 15.06
C TYR A 38 -6.77 8.11 15.74
N SER A 39 -7.04 8.30 17.03
CA SER A 39 -7.83 7.38 17.84
C SER A 39 -9.31 7.38 17.43
N ARG A 40 -10.11 6.43 17.93
CA ARG A 40 -11.56 6.40 17.68
C ARG A 40 -12.25 7.73 18.05
N ASP A 41 -11.83 8.37 19.12
CA ASP A 41 -12.40 9.66 19.56
C ASP A 41 -12.03 10.80 18.60
N ASP A 42 -10.78 10.81 18.11
CA ASP A 42 -10.35 11.77 17.10
C ASP A 42 -11.13 11.60 15.80
N LEU A 43 -11.29 10.34 15.35
CA LEU A 43 -12.02 10.00 14.13
C LEU A 43 -13.49 10.39 14.23
N THR A 44 -14.13 10.17 15.38
CA THR A 44 -15.52 10.56 15.62
C THR A 44 -15.71 12.08 15.48
N LYS A 45 -14.79 12.88 16.03
CA LYS A 45 -14.79 14.36 15.90
C LYS A 45 -14.64 14.80 14.44
N LEU A 46 -13.93 14.02 13.63
CA LEU A 46 -13.74 14.24 12.20
C LEU A 46 -14.86 13.66 11.32
N ARG A 47 -15.94 13.11 11.91
CA ARG A 47 -17.04 12.42 11.21
C ARG A 47 -16.56 11.23 10.38
N ILE A 48 -15.66 10.44 10.96
CA ILE A 48 -15.12 9.21 10.38
C ILE A 48 -15.50 8.06 11.30
N THR A 49 -15.94 6.94 10.72
CA THR A 49 -16.08 5.69 11.47
C THR A 49 -15.00 4.71 11.04
N LEU A 50 -14.34 4.10 12.02
CA LEU A 50 -13.36 3.05 11.80
C LEU A 50 -13.94 1.70 12.23
N ALA A 51 -13.93 0.76 11.29
CA ALA A 51 -14.28 -0.65 11.52
C ALA A 51 -13.14 -1.56 11.06
N THR A 52 -13.12 -2.79 11.57
CA THR A 52 -12.20 -3.83 11.12
C THR A 52 -12.90 -4.75 10.13
N PHE A 53 -12.18 -5.29 9.16
CA PHE A 53 -12.70 -6.34 8.27
C PHE A 53 -11.68 -7.45 8.04
N ASN A 54 -12.16 -8.65 7.71
CA ASN A 54 -11.31 -9.78 7.36
C ASN A 54 -11.10 -9.84 5.83
N PRO A 55 -9.90 -9.50 5.32
CA PRO A 55 -9.64 -9.50 3.87
C PRO A 55 -9.52 -10.92 3.28
N GLY A 56 -9.48 -11.97 4.13
CA GLY A 56 -9.47 -13.36 3.71
C GLY A 56 -10.85 -13.93 3.38
N VAL A 57 -11.92 -13.33 3.91
CA VAL A 57 -13.31 -13.79 3.75
C VAL A 57 -14.16 -12.60 3.30
N PRO A 58 -14.08 -12.20 2.01
CA PRO A 58 -14.88 -11.10 1.52
C PRO A 58 -16.36 -11.48 1.60
N SER A 59 -17.14 -10.67 2.31
CA SER A 59 -18.60 -10.74 2.26
C SER A 59 -19.13 -9.53 1.50
N PHE A 60 -20.16 -9.76 0.68
CA PHE A 60 -20.91 -8.69 0.05
C PHE A 60 -21.45 -7.76 1.15
N GLY A 61 -21.18 -6.46 1.05
CA GLY A 61 -21.53 -5.44 2.06
C GLY A 61 -20.36 -4.98 2.95
N THR A 62 -19.40 -5.84 3.28
CA THR A 62 -18.25 -5.44 4.13
C THR A 62 -17.03 -5.02 3.33
N SER A 63 -16.85 -5.55 2.11
CA SER A 63 -15.74 -5.20 1.23
C SER A 63 -16.18 -4.28 0.10
N LEU A 64 -15.38 -3.26 -0.18
CA LEU A 64 -15.54 -2.38 -1.36
C LEU A 64 -14.79 -2.94 -2.58
N PHE A 65 -13.85 -3.87 -2.35
CA PHE A 65 -12.97 -4.43 -3.35
C PHE A 65 -12.83 -5.92 -3.12
N GLU A 66 -13.31 -6.72 -4.07
CA GLU A 66 -13.25 -8.17 -4.04
C GLU A 66 -11.86 -8.64 -4.44
N PRO A 67 -11.08 -9.24 -3.52
CA PRO A 67 -9.77 -9.76 -3.89
C PRO A 67 -9.91 -10.93 -4.88
N MET A 68 -8.95 -11.06 -5.80
CA MET A 68 -8.86 -12.25 -6.65
C MET A 68 -8.95 -13.54 -5.80
N SER A 69 -9.62 -14.58 -6.26
CA SER A 69 -9.70 -15.83 -5.48
C SER A 69 -8.33 -16.49 -5.32
N ARG A 70 -8.15 -17.28 -4.26
CA ARG A 70 -6.87 -17.99 -4.02
C ARG A 70 -6.60 -18.99 -5.14
N GLU A 71 -7.65 -19.65 -5.62
CA GLU A 71 -7.61 -20.63 -6.69
C GLU A 71 -7.15 -20.00 -8.01
N LYS A 72 -7.64 -18.78 -8.30
CA LYS A 72 -7.23 -18.04 -9.50
C LYS A 72 -5.78 -17.57 -9.39
N LEU A 73 -5.37 -17.04 -8.23
CA LEU A 73 -3.97 -16.62 -8.02
C LEU A 73 -3.00 -17.79 -8.07
N ALA A 74 -3.35 -18.97 -7.54
CA ALA A 74 -2.48 -20.16 -7.51
C ALA A 74 -2.05 -20.65 -8.90
N GLY A 75 -2.76 -20.25 -9.96
CA GLY A 75 -2.34 -20.51 -11.34
C GLY A 75 -1.10 -19.70 -11.78
N PHE A 76 -0.83 -18.57 -11.11
CA PHE A 76 0.30 -17.68 -11.41
C PHE A 76 1.50 -18.04 -10.54
N SER A 77 2.69 -18.02 -11.13
CA SER A 77 3.93 -18.27 -10.39
C SER A 77 5.06 -17.39 -10.92
N LEU A 78 5.97 -17.01 -10.02
CA LEU A 78 7.19 -16.29 -10.36
C LEU A 78 8.35 -17.29 -10.37
N LYS A 79 8.86 -17.62 -11.56
CA LYS A 79 10.00 -18.53 -11.68
C LYS A 79 11.32 -17.81 -11.44
N MET A 80 11.89 -17.99 -10.25
CA MET A 80 13.16 -17.35 -9.85
C MET A 80 14.31 -17.55 -10.84
N SER A 81 14.44 -18.75 -11.42
CA SER A 81 15.51 -19.06 -12.38
C SER A 81 15.46 -18.23 -13.67
N GLU A 82 14.30 -17.69 -14.01
CA GLU A 82 14.07 -16.87 -15.22
C GLU A 82 14.14 -15.36 -14.90
N GLN A 83 14.34 -14.98 -13.64
CA GLN A 83 14.37 -13.58 -13.23
C GLN A 83 15.77 -12.96 -13.33
N SER A 84 15.83 -11.63 -13.36
CA SER A 84 17.11 -10.90 -13.31
C SER A 84 17.90 -11.23 -12.04
N GLN A 85 19.23 -11.07 -12.10
CA GLN A 85 20.11 -11.26 -10.94
C GLN A 85 19.67 -10.39 -9.75
N ASN A 86 19.18 -9.17 -10.01
CA ASN A 86 18.68 -8.28 -8.97
C ASN A 86 17.43 -8.85 -8.27
N THR A 87 16.53 -9.51 -9.01
CA THR A 87 15.36 -10.21 -8.46
C THR A 87 15.74 -11.41 -7.63
N GLN A 88 16.65 -12.24 -8.14
CA GLN A 88 17.16 -13.40 -7.41
C GLN A 88 17.88 -12.99 -6.12
N ASN A 89 18.72 -11.94 -6.17
CA ASN A 89 19.42 -11.42 -5.01
C ASN A 89 18.46 -10.88 -3.94
N LEU A 90 17.42 -10.14 -4.33
CA LEU A 90 16.42 -9.64 -3.38
C LEU A 90 15.67 -10.79 -2.71
N HIS A 91 15.27 -11.82 -3.48
CA HIS A 91 14.61 -13.00 -2.94
C HIS A 91 15.49 -13.73 -1.92
N ASN A 92 16.73 -14.06 -2.31
CA ASN A 92 17.63 -14.84 -1.47
C ASN A 92 18.06 -14.09 -0.19
N ARG A 93 18.13 -12.76 -0.24
CA ARG A 93 18.62 -11.92 0.86
C ARG A 93 17.51 -11.16 1.58
N TYR A 94 16.24 -11.42 1.28
CA TYR A 94 15.12 -10.63 1.81
C TYR A 94 15.16 -10.47 3.34
N ASP A 95 15.35 -11.59 4.03
CA ASP A 95 15.45 -11.66 5.49
C ASP A 95 16.72 -10.97 6.02
N GLU A 96 17.85 -11.11 5.32
CA GLU A 96 19.12 -10.48 5.69
C GLU A 96 19.08 -8.95 5.58
N LEU A 97 18.26 -8.43 4.65
CA LEU A 97 18.07 -7.00 4.46
C LEU A 97 17.25 -6.36 5.58
N TYR A 98 16.70 -7.14 6.52
CA TYR A 98 15.91 -6.60 7.62
C TYR A 98 16.82 -6.01 8.70
N ASN A 99 16.89 -4.68 8.76
CA ASN A 99 17.62 -3.98 9.80
C ASN A 99 16.75 -3.82 11.05
N ARG A 100 17.00 -4.66 12.06
CA ARG A 100 16.38 -4.51 13.38
C ARG A 100 17.06 -3.40 14.16
N LEU A 101 16.26 -2.56 14.82
CA LEU A 101 16.80 -1.57 15.75
C LEU A 101 17.29 -2.27 17.03
N PRO A 102 18.50 -1.95 17.55
CA PRO A 102 19.06 -2.57 18.75
C PRO A 102 18.16 -2.45 20.00
N ASP A 103 17.40 -1.36 20.10
CA ASP A 103 16.66 -0.98 21.32
C ASP A 103 15.17 -1.39 21.32
N GLN A 104 14.71 -2.19 20.35
CA GLN A 104 13.30 -2.65 20.33
C GLN A 104 12.93 -3.57 21.50
N ALA A 105 13.91 -4.08 22.25
CA ALA A 105 13.69 -4.95 23.40
C ALA A 105 13.19 -4.22 24.67
N GLY A 106 13.15 -2.89 24.71
CA GLY A 106 12.95 -2.15 25.96
C GLY A 106 11.92 -1.01 25.96
N VAL A 107 11.28 -0.66 24.84
CA VAL A 107 10.33 0.46 24.83
C VAL A 107 8.96 -0.01 25.30
N VAL A 108 8.73 0.11 26.61
CA VAL A 108 7.41 -0.01 27.22
C VAL A 108 6.59 1.21 26.80
N GLY A 109 5.69 1.02 25.83
CA GLY A 109 4.80 2.06 25.33
C GLY A 109 4.93 2.28 23.82
N TYR A 110 3.79 2.31 23.15
CA TYR A 110 3.74 2.58 21.72
C TYR A 110 4.11 4.05 21.44
N ARG A 111 5.17 4.30 20.67
CA ARG A 111 5.50 5.64 20.16
C ARG A 111 5.78 5.59 18.66
N GLN A 112 5.45 6.67 17.96
CA GLN A 112 5.93 6.84 16.59
C GLN A 112 7.46 6.96 16.56
N PRO A 113 8.09 6.46 15.49
CA PRO A 113 9.54 6.52 15.35
C PRO A 113 9.99 7.97 15.19
N ASN A 114 11.17 8.29 15.72
CA ASN A 114 11.85 9.53 15.36
C ASN A 114 12.34 9.46 13.91
N GLY A 115 12.85 10.58 13.37
CA GLY A 115 13.29 10.64 11.96
C GLY A 115 14.29 9.54 11.58
N ARG A 116 15.28 9.26 12.44
CA ARG A 116 16.30 8.23 12.16
C ARG A 116 15.72 6.82 12.15
N GLU A 117 14.83 6.52 13.08
CA GLU A 117 14.12 5.23 13.15
C GLU A 117 13.21 5.05 11.93
N ALA A 118 12.48 6.10 11.56
CA ALA A 118 11.61 6.12 10.39
C ALA A 118 12.39 5.88 9.09
N ASP A 119 13.60 6.44 8.95
CA ASP A 119 14.46 6.19 7.79
C ASP A 119 14.93 4.74 7.69
N ILE A 120 15.23 4.11 8.82
CA ILE A 120 15.60 2.68 8.88
C ILE A 120 14.39 1.82 8.49
N PHE A 121 13.22 2.12 9.05
CA PHE A 121 11.98 1.42 8.70
C PHE A 121 11.65 1.61 7.23
N TYR A 122 11.81 2.81 6.69
CA TYR A 122 11.57 3.08 5.28
C TYR A 122 12.47 2.21 4.37
N ARG A 123 13.78 2.12 4.64
CA ARG A 123 14.68 1.21 3.90
C ARG A 123 14.25 -0.26 3.99
N ASN A 124 13.78 -0.69 5.15
CA ASN A 124 13.23 -2.03 5.32
C ASN A 124 11.97 -2.26 4.45
N LEU A 125 11.14 -1.23 4.29
CA LEU A 125 9.95 -1.27 3.43
C LEU A 125 10.27 -1.25 1.94
N GLU A 126 11.35 -0.60 1.51
CA GLU A 126 11.76 -0.61 0.10
C GLU A 126 11.97 -2.03 -0.43
N SER A 127 12.60 -2.89 0.37
CA SER A 127 12.77 -4.31 0.02
C SER A 127 11.43 -5.07 -0.05
N THR A 128 10.49 -4.76 0.84
CA THR A 128 9.15 -5.35 0.89
C THR A 128 8.34 -4.97 -0.34
N SER A 129 8.26 -3.67 -0.64
CA SER A 129 7.55 -3.20 -1.82
C SER A 129 8.20 -3.68 -3.11
N SER A 130 9.53 -3.59 -3.21
CA SER A 130 10.25 -4.06 -4.40
C SER A 130 9.98 -5.54 -4.68
N TYR A 131 9.90 -6.36 -3.63
CA TYR A 131 9.60 -7.77 -3.77
C TYR A 131 8.13 -8.00 -4.17
N LEU A 132 7.18 -7.33 -3.52
CA LEU A 132 5.75 -7.39 -3.88
C LEU A 132 5.52 -6.96 -5.33
N GLY A 133 6.14 -5.86 -5.76
CA GLY A 133 6.06 -5.36 -7.13
C GLY A 133 6.66 -6.33 -8.16
N ARG A 134 7.74 -7.06 -7.80
CA ARG A 134 8.31 -8.12 -8.65
C ARG A 134 7.42 -9.35 -8.72
N LEU A 135 6.78 -9.73 -7.62
CA LEU A 135 5.75 -10.77 -7.63
C LEU A 135 4.59 -10.36 -8.54
N TYR A 136 4.09 -9.13 -8.42
CA TYR A 136 2.99 -8.64 -9.25
C TYR A 136 3.36 -8.62 -10.74
N LYS A 137 4.48 -7.99 -11.11
CA LYS A 137 4.90 -7.81 -12.51
C LYS A 137 5.44 -9.07 -13.17
N GLY A 138 6.11 -9.94 -12.41
CA GLY A 138 6.81 -11.11 -12.95
C GLY A 138 6.01 -12.41 -12.88
N SER A 139 4.93 -12.47 -12.09
CA SER A 139 4.13 -13.70 -12.00
C SER A 139 3.33 -13.92 -13.27
N TYR A 140 3.36 -15.14 -13.78
CA TYR A 140 2.63 -15.52 -14.99
C TYR A 140 2.09 -16.94 -14.86
N LYS A 141 1.10 -17.27 -15.69
CA LYS A 141 0.65 -18.65 -15.91
C LYS A 141 0.85 -19.05 -17.37
N ARG A 142 1.19 -20.32 -17.60
CA ARG A 142 1.34 -20.86 -18.96
C ARG A 142 -0.03 -21.21 -19.53
N THR A 143 -0.32 -20.74 -20.73
CA THR A 143 -1.48 -21.14 -21.52
C THR A 143 -1.04 -22.01 -22.69
N ARG A 144 -1.98 -22.56 -23.47
CA ARG A 144 -1.64 -23.37 -24.68
C ARG A 144 -0.91 -22.57 -25.75
N ARG A 145 -1.03 -21.24 -25.76
CA ARG A 145 -0.53 -20.37 -26.85
C ARG A 145 0.50 -19.34 -26.39
N SER A 146 0.57 -19.02 -25.09
CA SER A 146 1.44 -17.94 -24.58
C SER A 146 1.62 -18.00 -23.05
N HIS A 147 2.27 -16.99 -22.50
CA HIS A 147 2.19 -16.62 -21.09
C HIS A 147 1.10 -15.56 -20.90
N GLU A 148 0.35 -15.65 -19.80
CA GLU A 148 -0.56 -14.61 -19.32
C GLU A 148 0.02 -14.08 -18.00
N PHE A 149 0.41 -12.81 -17.97
CA PHE A 149 0.97 -12.20 -16.77
C PHE A 149 -0.14 -11.80 -15.80
N LEU A 150 0.17 -11.77 -14.50
CA LEU A 150 -0.79 -11.37 -13.48
C LEU A 150 -1.27 -9.93 -13.71
N THR A 151 -0.37 -9.05 -14.17
CA THR A 151 -0.68 -7.67 -14.57
C THR A 151 -1.77 -7.61 -15.65
N ASP A 152 -1.74 -8.52 -16.60
CA ASP A 152 -2.67 -8.53 -17.75
C ASP A 152 -4.09 -8.94 -17.34
N THR A 153 -4.23 -9.57 -16.18
CA THR A 153 -5.54 -9.91 -15.61
C THR A 153 -6.17 -8.78 -14.82
N SER A 154 -5.37 -7.76 -14.51
CA SER A 154 -5.81 -6.58 -13.78
C SER A 154 -6.40 -5.56 -14.74
N LYS A 155 -7.51 -4.95 -14.34
CA LYS A 155 -8.05 -3.74 -14.99
C LYS A 155 -7.61 -2.46 -14.28
N TRP A 156 -6.69 -2.58 -13.33
CA TRP A 156 -6.05 -1.45 -12.68
C TRP A 156 -4.95 -0.90 -13.58
N THR A 157 -5.20 0.29 -14.12
CA THR A 157 -4.25 1.03 -14.94
C THR A 157 -3.57 2.07 -14.07
N GLN A 158 -2.25 2.19 -14.16
CA GLN A 158 -1.53 3.27 -13.47
C GLN A 158 -1.95 4.61 -14.09
N LEU A 159 -2.15 5.64 -13.27
CA LEU A 159 -2.38 6.99 -13.78
C LEU A 159 -1.21 7.38 -14.69
N ALA A 160 -1.53 7.69 -15.94
CA ALA A 160 -0.56 8.11 -16.95
C ALA A 160 -0.46 9.64 -17.00
N ASP A 161 0.66 10.14 -17.54
CA ASP A 161 0.83 11.56 -17.80
C ASP A 161 -0.32 12.09 -18.67
N GLY A 162 -0.89 13.23 -18.26
CA GLY A 162 -2.07 13.82 -18.91
C GLY A 162 -3.42 13.27 -18.42
N ASN A 163 -3.44 12.40 -17.39
CA ASN A 163 -4.69 12.08 -16.71
C ASN A 163 -5.21 13.33 -15.96
N PRO A 164 -6.50 13.71 -16.07
CA PRO A 164 -7.04 14.87 -15.37
C PRO A 164 -6.89 14.82 -13.84
N PHE A 165 -6.70 13.63 -13.25
CA PHE A 165 -6.38 13.49 -11.84
C PHE A 165 -5.01 14.08 -11.47
N GLU A 166 -4.02 13.96 -12.35
CA GLU A 166 -2.65 14.46 -12.14
C GLU A 166 -2.56 15.98 -12.34
N GLU A 167 -3.54 16.60 -13.00
CA GLU A 167 -3.66 18.06 -13.12
C GLU A 167 -4.18 18.73 -11.84
N LEU A 168 -4.78 17.94 -10.94
CA LEU A 168 -5.32 18.43 -9.68
C LEU A 168 -4.20 18.59 -8.62
N PRO A 169 -4.42 19.42 -7.59
CA PRO A 169 -3.44 19.60 -6.53
C PRO A 169 -3.02 18.26 -5.91
N VAL A 170 -1.72 17.98 -5.95
CA VAL A 170 -1.12 16.77 -5.37
C VAL A 170 -1.41 16.69 -3.87
N GLY A 171 -1.36 17.82 -3.16
CA GLY A 171 -1.68 17.92 -1.74
C GLY A 171 -0.96 16.87 -0.89
N PHE A 172 -1.71 16.12 -0.09
CA PHE A 172 -1.15 15.07 0.76
C PHE A 172 -0.66 13.83 0.00
N LEU A 173 -0.93 13.68 -1.29
CA LEU A 173 -0.35 12.59 -2.09
C LEU A 173 1.15 12.80 -2.32
N GLY A 174 1.66 14.01 -2.12
CA GLY A 174 3.07 14.35 -2.29
C GLY A 174 3.99 13.81 -1.18
N GLY A 175 3.44 13.25 -0.10
CA GLY A 175 4.27 12.61 0.92
C GLY A 175 4.96 13.55 1.90
N TYR A 176 4.59 14.84 1.90
CA TYR A 176 5.22 15.85 2.73
C TYR A 176 4.80 15.73 4.20
N SER A 177 5.80 15.54 5.06
CA SER A 177 5.59 15.52 6.51
C SER A 177 5.20 16.93 7.01
N PRO A 178 4.04 17.08 7.67
CA PRO A 178 3.61 18.39 8.18
C PRO A 178 4.36 18.79 9.47
N ASN A 179 4.96 17.84 10.19
CA ASN A 179 5.80 18.11 11.35
C ASN A 179 6.73 16.92 11.67
N ALA A 180 7.74 17.15 12.52
CA ALA A 180 8.77 16.15 12.86
C ALA A 180 8.25 14.85 13.52
N GLN A 181 7.00 14.82 14.01
CA GLN A 181 6.40 13.64 14.62
C GLN A 181 5.70 12.72 13.62
N ILE A 182 5.43 13.21 12.41
CA ILE A 182 4.80 12.44 11.34
C ILE A 182 5.88 12.05 10.33
N PRO A 183 6.25 10.76 10.25
CA PRO A 183 7.18 10.29 9.23
C PRO A 183 6.69 10.63 7.82
N ARG A 184 7.64 10.90 6.91
CA ARG A 184 7.32 11.02 5.48
C ARG A 184 6.68 9.71 4.99
N TRP A 185 5.85 9.85 3.96
CA TRP A 185 5.30 8.72 3.24
C TRP A 185 5.52 8.89 1.75
N TYR A 186 5.38 7.79 1.03
CA TYR A 186 5.54 7.75 -0.41
C TYR A 186 4.37 6.98 -1.00
N VAL A 187 3.72 7.57 -1.98
CA VAL A 187 2.72 6.89 -2.79
C VAL A 187 3.46 6.31 -4.00
N GLU A 188 3.63 4.99 -4.04
CA GLU A 188 4.39 4.31 -5.10
C GLU A 188 3.60 4.13 -6.38
N ALA A 189 2.28 4.03 -6.26
CA ALA A 189 1.40 3.87 -7.39
C ALA A 189 0.01 4.38 -7.06
N ASN A 190 -0.56 5.08 -8.04
CA ASN A 190 -1.96 5.47 -8.13
C ASN A 190 -2.55 4.66 -9.29
N TYR A 191 -3.46 3.75 -9.00
CA TYR A 191 -4.17 3.01 -10.02
C TYR A 191 -5.63 3.43 -10.07
N GLU A 192 -6.16 3.51 -11.27
CA GLU A 192 -7.58 3.63 -11.52
C GLU A 192 -8.13 2.41 -12.25
N TRP A 193 -9.41 2.16 -12.05
CA TRP A 193 -10.07 1.05 -12.71
C TRP A 193 -10.57 1.46 -14.09
N GLN A 194 -10.23 0.67 -15.10
CA GLN A 194 -10.66 0.90 -16.47
C GLN A 194 -11.17 -0.40 -17.11
N ASP A 195 -12.47 -0.49 -17.42
CA ASP A 195 -13.03 -1.74 -17.95
C ASP A 195 -12.50 -2.09 -19.34
N ASN A 196 -12.23 -1.08 -20.15
CA ASN A 196 -11.62 -1.20 -21.47
C ASN A 196 -10.47 -0.21 -21.61
N PRO A 197 -9.20 -0.66 -21.67
CA PRO A 197 -8.04 0.23 -21.77
C PRO A 197 -8.00 1.07 -23.05
N ARG A 198 -8.80 0.70 -24.06
CA ARG A 198 -8.92 1.45 -25.33
C ARG A 198 -10.04 2.50 -25.30
N ASP A 199 -10.83 2.53 -24.24
CA ASP A 199 -11.99 3.41 -24.11
C ASP A 199 -11.94 4.16 -22.77
N PRO A 200 -11.49 5.42 -22.78
CA PRO A 200 -11.45 6.27 -21.59
C PRO A 200 -12.82 6.48 -20.92
N SER A 201 -13.94 6.32 -21.65
CA SER A 201 -15.29 6.46 -21.06
C SER A 201 -15.63 5.35 -20.07
N THR A 202 -14.82 4.29 -20.03
CA THR A 202 -14.98 3.15 -19.10
C THR A 202 -14.18 3.28 -17.81
N ILE A 203 -13.51 4.41 -17.60
CA ILE A 203 -12.82 4.71 -16.34
C ILE A 203 -13.87 4.85 -15.23
N ARG A 204 -13.57 4.25 -14.08
CA ARG A 204 -14.42 4.33 -12.88
C ARG A 204 -13.75 5.19 -11.81
N PRO A 205 -14.54 5.80 -10.90
CA PRO A 205 -14.01 6.68 -9.84
C PRO A 205 -13.14 5.95 -8.80
N HIS A 206 -13.13 4.62 -8.79
CA HIS A 206 -12.36 3.80 -7.86
C HIS A 206 -10.86 4.04 -8.00
N MET A 207 -10.19 4.06 -6.86
CA MET A 207 -8.75 4.28 -6.77
C MET A 207 -8.09 3.23 -5.90
N MET A 208 -6.91 2.75 -6.32
CA MET A 208 -6.01 1.97 -5.49
C MET A 208 -4.70 2.75 -5.31
N LEU A 209 -4.29 2.90 -4.05
CA LEU A 209 -3.00 3.47 -3.67
C LEU A 209 -2.11 2.39 -3.06
N VAL A 210 -0.83 2.43 -3.39
CA VAL A 210 0.21 1.71 -2.65
C VAL A 210 1.03 2.73 -1.89
N VAL A 211 0.92 2.72 -0.55
CA VAL A 211 1.55 3.74 0.31
C VAL A 211 2.60 3.09 1.19
N ARG A 212 3.77 3.72 1.27
CA ARG A 212 4.84 3.33 2.20
C ARG A 212 5.09 4.44 3.19
N THR A 213 5.31 4.10 4.46
CA THR A 213 5.69 5.07 5.48
C THR A 213 6.59 4.45 6.54
N GLY A 214 7.56 5.22 7.04
CA GLY A 214 8.33 4.83 8.21
C GLY A 214 7.49 4.80 9.50
N ALA A 215 6.25 5.29 9.51
CA ALA A 215 5.37 5.25 10.67
C ALA A 215 5.00 3.81 11.05
N ILE A 216 4.68 3.60 12.34
CA ILE A 216 4.15 2.32 12.84
C ILE A 216 2.62 2.44 12.84
N ALA A 217 1.90 1.39 12.44
CA ALA A 217 0.44 1.34 12.55
C ALA A 217 -0.02 0.78 13.91
N VAL A 218 -1.13 1.30 14.44
CA VAL A 218 -1.81 0.78 15.65
C VAL A 218 -3.14 0.14 15.25
N VAL A 219 -3.50 -0.96 15.93
CA VAL A 219 -4.84 -1.54 15.83
C VAL A 219 -5.86 -0.57 16.40
N GLY A 220 -6.92 -0.26 15.64
CA GLY A 220 -7.97 0.65 16.08
C GLY A 220 -7.67 2.14 15.90
N GLU A 221 -6.53 2.50 15.31
CA GLU A 221 -6.20 3.87 14.93
C GLU A 221 -5.87 3.97 13.43
N LEU A 222 -5.95 5.18 12.88
CA LEU A 222 -5.46 5.51 11.54
C LEU A 222 -4.22 6.39 11.62
N LEU A 223 -3.24 6.12 10.75
CA LEU A 223 -2.09 6.99 10.54
C LEU A 223 -2.53 8.26 9.80
N PHE A 224 -1.79 9.34 10.03
CA PHE A 224 -1.95 10.57 9.25
C PHE A 224 -1.99 10.32 7.76
N CYS A 225 -0.98 9.61 7.22
CA CYS A 225 -0.85 9.38 5.79
C CYS A 225 -1.98 8.53 5.21
N GLU A 226 -2.59 7.61 5.97
CA GLU A 226 -3.73 6.83 5.48
C GLU A 226 -4.93 7.75 5.28
N LEU A 227 -5.25 8.55 6.30
CA LEU A 227 -6.42 9.43 6.26
C LEU A 227 -6.24 10.57 5.26
N ALA A 228 -5.05 11.17 5.23
CA ALA A 228 -4.72 12.28 4.35
C ALA A 228 -4.74 11.87 2.87
N CYS A 229 -4.15 10.71 2.52
CA CYS A 229 -4.20 10.21 1.14
C CYS A 229 -5.63 9.85 0.71
N ILE A 230 -6.41 9.17 1.56
CA ILE A 230 -7.81 8.84 1.25
C ILE A 230 -8.64 10.11 1.02
N ALA A 231 -8.52 11.10 1.90
CA ALA A 231 -9.24 12.36 1.78
C ALA A 231 -8.84 13.12 0.51
N GLN A 232 -7.54 13.19 0.21
CA GLN A 232 -7.05 13.89 -0.99
C GLN A 232 -7.53 13.21 -2.28
N VAL A 233 -7.48 11.88 -2.36
CA VAL A 233 -8.00 11.15 -3.52
C VAL A 233 -9.48 11.42 -3.74
N ILE A 234 -10.30 11.34 -2.68
CA ILE A 234 -11.74 11.58 -2.80
C ILE A 234 -12.00 13.03 -3.24
N LYS A 235 -11.28 14.02 -2.69
CA LYS A 235 -11.39 15.42 -3.12
C LYS A 235 -11.05 15.56 -4.60
N ASN A 236 -9.96 14.98 -5.04
CA ASN A 236 -9.53 15.07 -6.44
C ASN A 236 -10.55 14.38 -7.36
N ARG A 237 -11.02 13.17 -7.04
CA ARG A 237 -12.06 12.46 -7.82
C ARG A 237 -13.39 13.22 -7.88
N LEU A 238 -13.78 13.93 -6.82
CA LEU A 238 -14.97 14.79 -6.83
C LEU A 238 -14.85 15.95 -7.82
N GLN A 239 -13.64 16.44 -8.08
CA GLN A 239 -13.38 17.57 -8.98
C GLN A 239 -13.28 17.18 -10.45
N GLN A 240 -13.17 15.89 -10.78
CA GLN A 240 -13.11 15.43 -12.17
C GLN A 240 -14.49 15.46 -12.83
N GLU A 241 -14.56 16.07 -14.01
CA GLU A 241 -15.80 16.24 -14.78
C GLU A 241 -16.40 14.89 -15.23
N ASP A 242 -15.53 13.93 -15.57
CA ASP A 242 -15.92 12.58 -16.00
C ASP A 242 -16.76 11.84 -14.96
N PHE A 243 -16.62 12.19 -13.68
CA PHE A 243 -17.34 11.53 -12.58
C PHE A 243 -18.52 12.33 -12.03
N THR A 244 -18.97 13.38 -12.73
CA THR A 244 -20.17 14.15 -12.34
C THR A 244 -21.43 13.29 -12.22
N ARG A 245 -21.49 12.18 -12.95
CA ARG A 245 -22.64 11.25 -12.99
C ARG A 245 -22.65 10.20 -11.87
N THR A 246 -21.70 10.27 -10.92
CA THR A 246 -21.61 9.36 -9.77
C THR A 246 -21.25 10.13 -8.50
N SER A 247 -21.69 9.60 -7.37
CA SER A 247 -21.32 10.01 -6.03
C SER A 247 -20.46 8.97 -5.31
N LEU A 248 -20.20 7.82 -5.92
CA LEU A 248 -19.42 6.73 -5.34
C LEU A 248 -17.92 6.94 -5.60
N PHE A 249 -17.12 7.20 -4.56
CA PHE A 249 -15.66 7.39 -4.65
C PHE A 249 -14.88 6.44 -3.72
N PRO A 250 -14.80 5.13 -4.03
CA PRO A 250 -14.14 4.16 -3.17
C PRO A 250 -12.63 4.23 -3.34
N VAL A 251 -11.91 4.17 -2.21
CA VAL A 251 -10.45 4.13 -2.19
C VAL A 251 -9.98 2.85 -1.51
N LEU A 252 -9.10 2.12 -2.18
CA LEU A 252 -8.31 1.03 -1.62
C LEU A 252 -6.90 1.57 -1.35
N LEU A 253 -6.37 1.31 -0.17
CA LEU A 253 -5.00 1.68 0.18
C LEU A 253 -4.29 0.42 0.71
N LEU A 254 -3.24 0.01 0.01
CA LEU A 254 -2.30 -1.02 0.42
C LEU A 254 -1.17 -0.34 1.17
N LEU A 255 -1.23 -0.36 2.50
CA LEU A 255 -0.25 0.27 3.35
C LEU A 255 0.90 -0.71 3.62
N LEU A 256 2.13 -0.24 3.41
CA LEU A 256 3.34 -0.81 3.96
C LEU A 256 3.92 0.18 4.98
N CYS A 257 4.11 -0.25 6.22
CA CYS A 257 4.45 0.60 7.35
C CYS A 257 5.55 -0.01 8.21
N GLY A 258 6.31 0.83 8.91
CA GLY A 258 7.46 0.40 9.68
C GLY A 258 7.10 -0.62 10.78
N PRO A 259 8.05 -1.49 11.18
CA PRO A 259 9.35 -1.74 10.55
C PRO A 259 9.31 -2.56 9.25
N ARG A 260 8.44 -3.57 9.16
CA ARG A 260 8.08 -4.33 7.96
C ARG A 260 6.68 -4.90 8.16
N HIS A 261 5.71 -4.01 8.22
CA HIS A 261 4.31 -4.36 8.39
C HIS A 261 3.48 -3.82 7.23
N GLY A 262 2.23 -4.26 7.16
CA GLY A 262 1.28 -3.67 6.24
C GLY A 262 -0.14 -3.99 6.64
N ARG A 263 -1.07 -3.22 6.09
CA ARG A 263 -2.51 -3.52 6.18
C ARG A 263 -3.23 -3.00 4.95
N ILE A 264 -4.45 -3.48 4.79
CA ILE A 264 -5.35 -3.10 3.70
C ILE A 264 -6.39 -2.17 4.30
N VAL A 265 -6.57 -1.02 3.66
CA VAL A 265 -7.55 -0.02 4.07
C VAL A 265 -8.51 0.22 2.92
N GLN A 266 -9.80 0.29 3.23
CA GLN A 266 -10.85 0.61 2.27
C GLN A 266 -11.69 1.74 2.81
N ALA A 267 -12.06 2.70 1.96
CA ALA A 267 -12.86 3.83 2.39
C ALA A 267 -13.86 4.30 1.33
N LYS A 268 -15.01 4.78 1.80
CA LYS A 268 -15.97 5.56 1.01
C LYS A 268 -16.80 6.44 1.93
N TYR A 269 -17.38 7.52 1.39
CA TYR A 269 -18.45 8.23 2.09
C TYR A 269 -19.77 7.44 2.02
N ASN A 270 -20.55 7.49 3.10
CA ASN A 270 -21.95 7.06 3.10
C ASN A 270 -22.88 8.23 2.74
N LYS A 271 -24.18 7.95 2.51
CA LYS A 271 -25.21 8.97 2.20
C LYS A 271 -25.32 10.11 3.23
N SER A 272 -24.87 9.86 4.46
CA SER A 272 -24.89 10.79 5.58
C SER A 272 -23.67 11.73 5.60
N GLY A 273 -22.73 11.58 4.67
CA GLY A 273 -21.50 12.37 4.60
C GLY A 273 -20.48 11.98 5.68
N ILE A 274 -20.57 10.75 6.20
CA ILE A 274 -19.60 10.16 7.13
C ILE A 274 -18.63 9.31 6.30
N LEU A 275 -17.32 9.51 6.51
CA LEU A 275 -16.30 8.68 5.88
C LEU A 275 -16.23 7.33 6.60
N LYS A 276 -16.66 6.27 5.93
CA LYS A 276 -16.52 4.89 6.44
C LYS A 276 -15.13 4.39 6.06
N VAL A 277 -14.29 4.10 7.05
CA VAL A 277 -12.97 3.49 6.86
C VAL A 277 -12.97 2.10 7.47
N ARG A 278 -12.49 1.13 6.69
CA ARG A 278 -12.29 -0.25 7.13
C ARG A 278 -10.82 -0.62 7.02
N THR A 279 -10.27 -1.19 8.08
CA THR A 279 -8.89 -1.68 8.10
C THR A 279 -8.88 -3.17 8.33
N SER A 280 -7.96 -3.86 7.66
CA SER A 280 -7.61 -5.22 8.06
C SER A 280 -6.68 -5.19 9.28
N GLN A 281 -6.43 -6.36 9.86
CA GLN A 281 -5.35 -6.53 10.84
C GLN A 281 -4.00 -6.08 10.26
N ILE A 282 -3.05 -5.82 11.15
CA ILE A 282 -1.67 -5.50 10.76
C ILE A 282 -0.94 -6.82 10.50
N TYR A 283 -0.41 -6.97 9.29
CA TYR A 283 0.36 -8.13 8.88
C TYR A 283 1.85 -7.86 8.96
N THR A 284 2.62 -8.91 9.26
CA THR A 284 4.08 -8.84 9.27
C THR A 284 4.69 -9.33 7.95
N PHE A 285 5.68 -8.59 7.50
CA PHE A 285 6.56 -8.89 6.37
C PHE A 285 8.03 -9.01 6.83
N GLU A 286 8.28 -9.24 8.13
CA GLU A 286 9.65 -9.38 8.62
C GLU A 286 10.40 -10.55 7.96
N ARG A 287 9.68 -11.63 7.66
CA ARG A 287 10.20 -12.89 7.13
C ARG A 287 9.54 -13.22 5.81
N MET A 288 10.35 -13.54 4.81
CA MET A 288 9.88 -13.84 3.47
C MET A 288 8.86 -14.98 3.45
N VAL A 289 9.12 -16.05 4.21
CA VAL A 289 8.33 -17.29 4.18
C VAL A 289 6.96 -17.18 4.84
N SER A 290 6.78 -16.24 5.78
CA SER A 290 5.54 -16.08 6.54
C SER A 290 4.77 -14.82 6.14
N ALA A 291 5.33 -13.98 5.27
CA ALA A 291 4.66 -12.76 4.84
C ALA A 291 3.42 -13.11 4.00
N PRO A 292 2.33 -12.34 4.10
CA PRO A 292 1.09 -12.62 3.38
C PRO A 292 1.14 -12.09 1.93
N TRP A 293 2.16 -12.48 1.16
CA TRP A 293 2.34 -12.03 -0.21
C TRP A 293 1.10 -12.27 -1.07
N ASP A 294 0.54 -13.48 -0.99
CA ASP A 294 -0.66 -13.87 -1.74
C ASP A 294 -1.85 -12.98 -1.41
N LEU A 295 -2.03 -12.61 -0.14
CA LEU A 295 -3.14 -11.74 0.26
C LEU A 295 -3.01 -10.36 -0.41
N PHE A 296 -1.83 -9.74 -0.33
CA PHE A 296 -1.61 -8.42 -0.90
C PHE A 296 -1.65 -8.45 -2.44
N LEU A 297 -1.11 -9.50 -3.06
CA LEU A 297 -1.23 -9.70 -4.51
C LEU A 297 -2.69 -9.82 -4.95
N ARG A 298 -3.52 -10.60 -4.24
CA ARG A 298 -4.95 -10.73 -4.56
C ARG A 298 -5.68 -9.39 -4.50
N TYR A 299 -5.28 -8.49 -3.61
CA TYR A 299 -5.80 -7.13 -3.56
C TYR A 299 -5.22 -6.21 -4.63
N TYR A 300 -3.97 -6.41 -5.03
CA TYR A 300 -3.34 -5.71 -6.16
C TYR A 300 -4.08 -5.95 -7.49
N VAL A 301 -4.77 -7.08 -7.61
CA VAL A 301 -5.62 -7.46 -8.75
C VAL A 301 -7.09 -7.65 -8.37
N CYS A 302 -7.57 -6.91 -7.36
CA CYS A 302 -8.96 -6.99 -6.92
C CYS A 302 -9.94 -6.45 -7.96
N TYR A 303 -11.21 -6.82 -7.84
CA TYR A 303 -12.32 -6.23 -8.58
C TYR A 303 -13.07 -5.22 -7.68
N PRO A 304 -13.24 -3.95 -8.09
CA PRO A 304 -14.03 -3.00 -7.34
C PRO A 304 -15.53 -3.32 -7.44
N HIS A 305 -16.26 -3.23 -6.33
CA HIS A 305 -17.71 -3.24 -6.36
C HIS A 305 -18.26 -1.86 -6.74
N ASP A 306 -19.32 -1.85 -7.53
CA ASP A 306 -19.91 -0.63 -8.09
C ASP A 306 -21.42 -0.79 -8.24
N GLY A 307 -22.10 0.29 -8.61
CA GLY A 307 -23.52 0.33 -8.90
C GLY A 307 -24.36 0.96 -7.78
N PRO A 308 -25.68 1.08 -8.00
CA PRO A 308 -26.60 1.77 -7.11
C PRO A 308 -26.60 1.19 -5.69
N ASP A 309 -26.46 -0.13 -5.55
CA ASP A 309 -26.43 -0.79 -4.24
C ASP A 309 -25.21 -0.33 -3.43
N MET A 310 -24.07 -0.11 -4.08
CA MET A 310 -22.88 0.41 -3.41
C MET A 310 -22.95 1.92 -3.17
N GLU A 311 -23.53 2.67 -4.10
CA GLU A 311 -23.65 4.13 -4.06
C GLU A 311 -24.68 4.61 -3.02
N PHE A 312 -25.78 3.86 -2.87
CA PHE A 312 -26.95 4.26 -2.10
C PHE A 312 -27.29 3.34 -0.92
N ALA A 313 -26.45 2.33 -0.63
CA ALA A 313 -26.59 1.46 0.54
C ALA A 313 -26.97 2.24 1.80
N SER A 314 -27.93 1.70 2.55
CA SER A 314 -28.29 2.22 3.86
C SER A 314 -27.19 1.91 4.88
N ASP A 315 -27.07 2.75 5.92
CA ASP A 315 -26.15 2.47 7.03
C ASP A 315 -26.70 1.38 7.98
N GLU A 316 -27.94 0.93 7.78
CA GLU A 316 -28.69 0.06 8.70
C GLU A 316 -28.53 -1.44 8.39
N GLU A 317 -28.01 -1.79 7.22
CA GLU A 317 -27.86 -3.19 6.78
C GLU A 317 -26.53 -3.85 7.21
N GLU A 318 -25.67 -3.13 7.92
CA GLU A 318 -24.40 -3.72 8.38
C GLU A 318 -24.58 -4.35 9.76
N PRO A 319 -24.53 -5.69 9.88
CA PRO A 319 -24.55 -6.32 11.20
C PRO A 319 -23.34 -5.82 11.99
N GLU A 320 -23.57 -5.39 13.24
CA GLU A 320 -22.48 -5.15 14.18
C GLU A 320 -21.68 -6.44 14.32
N VAL A 321 -20.56 -6.54 13.60
CA VAL A 321 -19.61 -7.62 13.83
C VAL A 321 -19.03 -7.37 15.20
N SER A 322 -19.46 -8.17 16.18
CA SER A 322 -18.88 -8.23 17.52
C SER A 322 -17.37 -8.37 17.38
N VAL A 323 -16.65 -7.27 17.55
CA VAL A 323 -15.20 -7.24 17.58
C VAL A 323 -14.80 -7.84 18.91
N VAL A 324 -14.59 -9.15 18.96
CA VAL A 324 -13.78 -9.73 20.01
C VAL A 324 -12.35 -9.24 19.74
N PRO A 325 -11.78 -8.35 20.56
CA PRO A 325 -10.42 -7.92 20.36
C PRO A 325 -9.51 -9.14 20.47
N PRO A 326 -8.60 -9.39 19.50
CA PRO A 326 -7.57 -10.38 19.72
C PRO A 326 -6.74 -9.98 20.95
N PRO A 327 -6.29 -10.93 21.78
CA PRO A 327 -5.47 -10.62 22.94
C PRO A 327 -4.26 -9.78 22.51
N ALA A 328 -3.90 -8.79 23.32
CA ALA A 328 -2.91 -7.73 23.06
C ALA A 328 -1.44 -8.21 22.90
N SER A 329 -1.22 -9.44 22.45
CA SER A 329 0.06 -10.11 22.38
C SER A 329 0.07 -11.14 21.25
N GLN A 330 -0.31 -10.80 20.02
CA GLN A 330 -0.11 -11.71 18.89
C GLN A 330 0.32 -10.96 17.64
N TYR A 331 1.61 -10.63 17.57
CA TYR A 331 2.32 -10.93 16.33
C TYR A 331 2.18 -12.44 16.13
N VAL A 332 1.29 -12.87 15.25
CA VAL A 332 1.11 -14.30 14.96
C VAL A 332 2.35 -14.79 14.23
N SER A 333 3.37 -15.19 14.99
CA SER A 333 4.40 -16.09 14.51
C SER A 333 3.77 -17.47 14.43
N HIS A 334 3.56 -17.97 13.22
CA HIS A 334 3.35 -19.40 13.02
C HIS A 334 4.62 -20.12 13.52
N GLU A 335 4.59 -20.65 14.74
CA GLU A 335 5.60 -21.58 15.21
C GLU A 335 5.45 -22.89 14.44
N SER A 336 6.28 -23.06 13.42
CA SER A 336 6.45 -24.33 12.74
C SER A 336 7.05 -25.35 13.72
N SER A 337 6.20 -26.27 14.15
CA SER A 337 6.61 -27.53 14.77
C SER A 337 7.52 -28.30 13.81
N SER A 338 8.83 -28.27 14.06
CA SER A 338 9.79 -29.26 13.53
C SER A 338 11.06 -29.26 14.39
N ARG A 339 10.96 -29.88 15.57
CA ARG A 339 12.11 -30.43 16.28
C ARG A 339 12.05 -31.95 16.22
N ARG A 340 13.20 -32.54 15.85
CA ARG A 340 13.62 -33.95 15.90
C ARG A 340 13.51 -34.72 14.59
N VAL A 341 14.62 -34.77 13.85
CA VAL A 341 15.28 -36.04 13.45
C VAL A 341 16.80 -35.82 13.37
N LEU A 342 17.49 -36.45 14.32
CA LEU A 342 18.84 -37.06 14.30
C LEU A 342 20.10 -36.29 13.84
N ARG A 343 20.92 -35.98 14.85
CA ARG A 343 22.39 -36.08 14.83
C ARG A 343 22.83 -37.49 14.39
N ASN A 344 23.75 -37.58 13.43
CA ASN A 344 25.05 -38.30 13.54
C ASN A 344 25.67 -38.57 12.16
N ARG A 345 26.84 -37.98 11.91
CA ARG A 345 28.03 -38.59 11.23
C ARG A 345 29.10 -37.49 11.12
N ARG A 346 30.06 -37.47 12.04
CA ARG A 346 31.42 -38.05 11.91
C ARG A 346 32.21 -37.50 10.71
N ASP A 347 33.18 -36.67 11.07
CA ASP A 347 34.57 -36.64 10.62
C ASP A 347 34.87 -36.94 9.16
N LYS A 348 35.40 -35.91 8.48
CA LYS A 348 36.74 -35.96 7.86
C LYS A 348 37.10 -34.58 7.29
N ASN A 349 38.03 -33.89 7.98
CA ASN A 349 39.08 -33.09 7.34
C ASN A 349 39.94 -34.05 6.48
N PRO A 350 40.62 -33.63 5.39
CA PRO A 350 41.53 -32.48 5.42
C PRO A 350 41.61 -31.66 4.11
N SER A 351 42.08 -30.42 4.19
CA SER A 351 43.36 -30.00 3.55
C SER A 351 43.46 -28.49 3.51
N THR A 352 44.44 -28.00 4.26
CA THR A 352 45.06 -26.68 4.14
C THR A 352 45.52 -26.39 2.72
N GLN A 353 45.07 -25.28 2.13
CA GLN A 353 45.81 -24.62 1.06
C GLN A 353 45.98 -23.14 1.41
N LYS A 354 47.24 -22.81 1.75
CA LYS A 354 47.75 -21.48 2.02
C LYS A 354 47.69 -20.65 0.73
N PHE A 355 46.97 -19.53 0.72
CA PHE A 355 47.22 -18.46 -0.24
C PHE A 355 47.95 -17.31 0.45
N LYS A 356 49.12 -17.01 -0.09
CA LYS A 356 50.07 -15.99 0.35
C LYS A 356 49.55 -14.60 -0.05
N HIS A 357 49.75 -13.66 0.86
CA HIS A 357 49.71 -12.23 0.62
C HIS A 357 50.61 -11.81 -0.55
N ALA A 358 50.08 -10.96 -1.44
CA ALA A 358 50.87 -10.06 -2.27
C ALA A 358 50.07 -8.78 -2.55
N SER A 359 50.51 -7.69 -1.93
CA SER A 359 50.43 -6.30 -2.42
C SER A 359 51.84 -5.73 -2.18
N PRO A 360 52.32 -4.65 -2.83
CA PRO A 360 51.61 -3.64 -3.63
C PRO A 360 52.35 -3.27 -4.94
N LYS A 361 51.82 -2.32 -5.72
CA LYS A 361 52.60 -1.24 -6.38
C LYS A 361 51.69 -0.20 -7.05
N THR A 362 51.73 1.02 -6.51
CA THR A 362 51.38 2.28 -7.16
C THR A 362 52.47 2.71 -8.16
N PRO A 363 52.10 3.47 -9.20
CA PRO A 363 52.98 4.50 -9.70
C PRO A 363 52.33 5.89 -9.76
N LYS A 364 53.05 6.80 -9.10
CA LYS A 364 53.34 8.23 -9.32
C LYS A 364 52.46 9.08 -10.25
N ALA A 365 52.17 10.25 -9.68
CA ALA A 365 51.75 11.49 -10.29
C ALA A 365 52.69 12.01 -11.41
N GLY A 366 52.07 12.60 -12.43
CA GLY A 366 52.67 13.58 -13.33
C GLY A 366 51.82 14.86 -13.28
N LYS A 367 52.49 15.98 -13.02
CA LYS A 367 51.96 17.35 -12.96
C LYS A 367 52.04 18.06 -14.32
N GLU A 368 51.31 19.17 -14.41
CA GLU A 368 51.53 20.39 -15.24
C GLU A 368 51.16 20.31 -16.75
N ASN A 369 50.61 21.32 -17.44
CA ASN A 369 50.28 22.76 -17.23
C ASN A 369 49.15 23.17 -18.23
N VAL A 370 48.15 23.97 -17.87
CA VAL A 370 47.92 25.42 -18.17
C VAL A 370 47.92 25.87 -19.66
N SER A 371 46.73 26.25 -20.18
CA SER A 371 46.42 27.44 -21.02
C SER A 371 44.92 27.41 -21.38
N ARG A 372 44.05 28.34 -20.92
CA ARG A 372 43.70 29.71 -21.38
C ARG A 372 43.15 29.85 -22.82
N GLY A 373 41.96 30.47 -22.90
CA GLY A 373 41.19 30.95 -24.06
C GLY A 373 39.71 30.63 -23.78
N ILE A 374 38.83 31.52 -23.28
CA ILE A 374 38.36 32.80 -23.82
C ILE A 374 38.26 32.75 -25.35
N ASP A 375 37.03 32.59 -25.85
CA ASP A 375 36.45 33.55 -26.78
C ASP A 375 34.91 33.46 -26.71
N GLU A 376 34.33 34.65 -26.56
CA GLU A 376 32.94 35.00 -26.87
C GLU A 376 32.67 34.78 -28.36
N TYR A 377 31.44 34.45 -28.75
CA TYR A 377 30.74 35.07 -29.89
C TYR A 377 29.28 34.58 -29.90
N GLU A 378 28.38 35.58 -29.82
CA GLU A 378 26.96 35.67 -30.24
C GLU A 378 25.91 34.67 -29.71
#